data_AF-A0A2H3CIR4-F1
#
_entry.id   AF-A0A2H3CIR4-F1
#
_cell.length_a   1.000
_cell.length_b   1.000
_cell.length_c   1.000
_cell.angle_alpha   90.00
_cell.angle_beta   90.00
_cell.angle_gamma   90.00
#
_symmetry.space_group_name_H-M   'P 1'
#
loop_
_entity.id
_entity.type
_entity.pdbx_description
1 polymer ?
#
loop_
_entity_poly.entity_id
_entity_poly.type
_entity_poly.pdbx_seq_one_letter_code
_entity_poly.pdbx_strand_id
1 'polypeptide(L)' 'SQTVSSKGQKLQYCGGCRRVLYCSPECQKSAWKYDPAPHKAVCRKLRKFCKVLKLPANPEHVEDSVVDK' A
#
# COMPACT_ATOMS: atom_id res chain seq x y z
N SER A 1 0.82 13.62 -6.52
CA SER A 1 2.21 13.21 -6.71
C SER A 1 2.28 11.70 -6.81
N GLN A 2 2.90 11.13 -7.85
CA GLN A 2 3.12 9.68 -7.95
C GLN A 2 4.28 9.30 -7.02
N THR A 3 4.09 8.33 -6.11
CA THR A 3 5.21 7.79 -5.32
C THR A 3 6.06 6.89 -6.23
N VAL A 4 7.26 7.34 -6.55
CA VAL A 4 8.23 6.60 -7.35
C VAL A 4 9.31 6.01 -6.45
N SER A 5 9.87 4.88 -6.85
CA SER A 5 11.09 4.35 -6.24
C SER A 5 12.26 5.30 -6.48
N SER A 6 13.33 5.19 -5.69
CA SER A 6 14.63 5.85 -5.97
C SER A 6 15.15 5.56 -7.39
N LYS A 7 14.72 4.43 -7.99
CA LYS A 7 15.02 4.04 -9.38
C LYS A 7 14.04 4.60 -10.42
N GLY A 8 13.15 5.53 -10.05
CA GLY A 8 12.13 6.11 -10.94
C GLY A 8 10.97 5.18 -11.31
N GLN A 9 10.92 3.97 -10.75
CA GLN A 9 9.87 2.99 -11.06
C GLN A 9 8.55 3.33 -10.35
N LYS A 10 7.42 3.24 -11.07
CA LYS A 10 6.09 3.39 -10.49
C LYS A 10 5.79 2.25 -9.54
N LEU A 11 5.57 2.58 -8.27
CA LEU A 11 5.22 1.59 -7.26
C LEU A 11 3.82 1.01 -7.51
N GLN A 12 3.67 -0.29 -7.23
CA GLN A 12 2.42 -1.02 -7.39
C GLN A 12 1.90 -1.47 -6.02
N TYR A 13 0.61 -1.27 -5.77
CA TYR A 13 -0.01 -1.76 -4.56
C TYR A 13 -0.12 -3.29 -4.57
N CYS A 14 0.03 -3.90 -3.40
CA CYS A 14 -0.34 -5.29 -3.19
C CYS A 14 -1.78 -5.53 -3.67
N GLY A 15 -1.98 -6.44 -4.63
CA GLY A 15 -3.33 -6.79 -5.10
C GLY A 15 -4.26 -7.36 -4.01
N GLY A 16 -3.70 -7.88 -2.92
CA GLY A 16 -4.48 -8.43 -1.80
C GLY A 16 -4.98 -7.36 -0.83
N CYS A 17 -4.04 -6.67 -0.17
CA CYS A 17 -4.39 -5.68 0.85
C CYS A 17 -4.65 -4.28 0.29
N ARG A 18 -4.09 -3.95 -0.88
CA ARG A 18 -4.07 -2.61 -1.47
C ARG A 18 -3.58 -1.54 -0.49
N ARG A 19 -2.51 -1.84 0.27
CA ARG A 19 -1.91 -0.93 1.27
C ARG A 19 -0.40 -0.82 1.14
N VAL A 20 0.28 -1.95 1.02
CA VAL A 20 1.74 -1.98 0.85
C VAL A 20 2.08 -1.80 -0.62
N LEU A 21 3.08 -0.97 -0.90
CA LEU A 21 3.60 -0.68 -2.23
C LEU A 21 4.88 -1.49 -2.48
N TYR A 22 5.07 -1.91 -3.73
CA TYR A 22 6.25 -2.65 -4.17
C TYR A 22 6.80 -2.06 -5.47
N CYS A 23 8.12 -2.14 -5.63
CA CYS A 23 8.82 -1.77 -6.86
C CYS A 23 8.41 -2.61 -8.07
N SER A 24 8.10 -3.88 -7.83
CA SER A 24 7.76 -4.85 -8.87
C SER A 24 7.01 -6.05 -8.29
N PRO A 25 6.39 -6.89 -9.14
CA PRO A 25 5.80 -8.15 -8.72
C PRO A 25 6.79 -9.10 -8.01
N GLU A 26 8.06 -9.06 -8.40
CA GLU A 26 9.15 -9.83 -7.79
C GLU A 26 9.38 -9.34 -6.35
N CYS A 27 9.47 -8.02 -6.14
CA CYS A 27 9.56 -7.42 -4.81
C CYS A 27 8.38 -7.88 -3.91
N GLN A 28 7.16 -7.92 -4.46
CA GLN A 28 5.98 -8.39 -3.73
C GLN A 28 6.08 -9.89 -3.37
N LYS A 29 6.51 -10.75 -4.30
CA LYS A 29 6.66 -12.20 -4.06
C LYS A 29 7.73 -12.49 -3.02
N SER A 30 8.86 -11.78 -3.07
CA SER A 30 9.92 -11.88 -2.06
C SER A 30 9.41 -11.46 -0.69
N ALA A 31 8.75 -10.30 -0.58
CA ALA A 31 8.15 -9.84 0.66
C ALA A 31 7.06 -10.79 1.19
N TRP A 32 6.35 -11.52 0.32
CA TRP A 32 5.33 -12.49 0.73
C TRP A 32 5.87 -13.59 1.65
N LYS A 33 7.11 -14.03 1.40
CA LYS A 33 7.76 -15.14 2.10
C LYS A 33 8.94 -14.71 2.98
N TYR A 34 9.26 -13.41 3.03
CA TYR A 34 10.39 -12.88 3.76
C TYR A 34 10.32 -13.24 5.25
N ASP A 35 11.25 -14.05 5.71
CA ASP A 35 11.46 -14.34 7.13
C ASP A 35 12.45 -13.31 7.68
N PRO A 36 12.19 -12.66 8.83
CA PRO A 36 11.26 -13.03 9.92
C PRO A 36 9.83 -12.46 9.82
N ALA A 37 9.55 -11.59 8.83
CA ALA A 37 8.33 -10.79 8.79
C ALA A 37 7.58 -10.93 7.43
N PRO A 38 6.92 -12.07 7.18
CA PRO A 38 6.36 -12.33 5.86
C PRO A 38 5.07 -11.55 5.66
N HIS A 39 4.94 -10.86 4.52
CA HIS A 39 3.74 -10.05 4.22
C HIS A 39 2.45 -10.88 4.28
N LYS A 40 2.51 -12.19 3.99
CA LYS A 40 1.38 -13.12 4.11
C LYS A 40 0.70 -13.08 5.49
N ALA A 41 1.47 -12.86 6.56
CA ALA A 41 0.97 -12.84 7.94
C ALA A 41 0.11 -11.60 8.25
N VAL A 42 0.32 -10.50 7.52
CA VAL A 42 -0.33 -9.21 7.77
C VAL A 42 -1.28 -8.77 6.65
N CYS A 43 -1.12 -9.24 5.42
CA CYS A 43 -1.89 -8.80 4.25
C CYS A 43 -3.41 -8.79 4.49
N ARG A 44 -3.97 -9.92 4.96
CA ARG A 44 -5.41 -10.02 5.24
C ARG A 44 -5.83 -9.13 6.42
N LYS A 45 -4.98 -8.99 7.44
CA LYS A 45 -5.25 -8.17 8.63
C LYS A 45 -5.34 -6.69 8.23
N LEU A 46 -4.40 -6.21 7.43
CA LEU A 46 -4.40 -4.85 6.88
C LEU A 46 -5.68 -4.57 6.09
N ARG A 47 -6.08 -5.48 5.19
CA ARG A 47 -7.33 -5.34 4.43
C ARG A 47 -8.55 -5.20 5.34
N LYS A 48 -8.66 -6.06 6.36
CA LYS A 48 -9.78 -6.04 7.32
C LYS A 48 -9.77 -4.76 8.14
N PHE A 49 -8.62 -4.40 8.71
CA PHE A 49 -8.46 -3.23 9.57
C PHE A 49 -8.85 -1.95 8.83
N CYS A 50 -8.31 -1.74 7.62
CA CYS A 50 -8.67 -0.55 6.85
C CYS A 50 -10.12 -0.56 6.36
N LYS A 51 -10.73 -1.74 6.13
CA LYS A 51 -12.17 -1.83 5.84
C LYS A 51 -13.02 -1.39 7.04
N VAL A 52 -12.67 -1.83 8.25
CA VAL A 52 -13.37 -1.44 9.49
C VAL A 52 -13.25 0.06 9.72
N LEU A 53 -12.05 0.62 9.54
CA LEU A 53 -11.79 2.05 9.71
C LEU A 53 -12.21 2.93 8.53
N LYS A 54 -12.80 2.35 7.47
CA LYS A 54 -13.17 3.06 6.24
C LYS A 54 -12.01 3.87 5.63
N LEU A 55 -10.78 3.39 5.78
CA LEU A 55 -9.59 4.06 5.25
C LEU A 55 -9.48 3.82 3.73
N PRO A 56 -9.20 4.87 2.93
CA PRO A 56 -9.04 4.74 1.49
C PRO A 56 -7.86 3.82 1.14
N ALA A 57 -7.95 3.16 -0.01
CA ALA A 57 -6.94 2.20 -0.46
C ALA A 57 -5.76 2.85 -1.19
N ASN A 58 -5.99 4.01 -1.77
CA ASN A 58 -4.99 4.88 -2.34
C ASN A 58 -5.31 6.26 -1.73
N PRO A 59 -4.34 6.96 -1.12
CA PRO A 59 -4.47 8.40 -1.00
C PRO A 59 -4.38 8.98 -2.41
N GLU A 60 -5.49 8.92 -3.16
CA GLU A 60 -5.71 9.96 -4.16
C GLU A 60 -5.69 11.27 -3.40
N HIS A 61 -4.97 12.26 -3.95
CA HIS A 61 -4.74 13.57 -3.36
C HIS A 61 -5.86 13.91 -2.37
N VAL A 62 -5.53 13.95 -1.08
CA VAL A 62 -6.21 14.90 -0.22
C VAL A 62 -5.79 16.23 -0.81
N GLU A 63 -6.54 16.72 -1.79
CA GLU A 63 -6.60 18.15 -2.02
C GLU A 63 -6.95 18.71 -0.65
N ASP A 64 -6.01 19.50 -0.18
CA ASP A 64 -6.03 20.28 1.03
C ASP A 64 -7.45 20.83 1.21
N SER A 65 -8.29 20.13 1.97
CA SER A 65 -9.56 20.70 2.43
C SER A 65 -9.23 21.57 3.62
N VAL A 66 -8.43 22.61 3.37
CA VAL A 66 -8.41 23.81 4.18
C VAL A 66 -9.64 24.62 3.80
N VAL A 67 -10.55 24.71 4.77
CA VAL A 67 -11.51 25.79 5.09
C VAL A 67 -12.01 26.68 3.95
N ASP A 68 -13.33 26.66 3.74
CA ASP A 68 -14.25 27.83 3.73
C ASP A 68 -15.68 27.24 3.77
N LYS A 69 -16.55 27.42 4.76
CA LYS A 69 -16.99 28.65 5.43
C LYS A 69 -17.83 28.30 6.67
#